data_AF-A0A7J7EA05-F1
#
_entry.id   AF-A0A7J7EA05-F1
#
_cell.length_a   1.000
_cell.length_b   1.000
_cell.length_c   1.000
_cell.angle_alpha   90.00
_cell.angle_beta   90.00
_cell.angle_gamma   90.00
#
_symmetry.space_group_name_H-M   'P 1'
#
loop_
_entity.id
_entity.type
_entity.pdbx_description
1 polymer ?
#
loop_
_entity_poly.entity_id
_entity_poly.type
_entity_poly.pdbx_seq_one_letter_code
_entity_poly.pdbx_strand_id
1 'polypeptide(L)'
;MFLIVAPLSVLYNWKDELDTWGYFRVTILHGNKKDNELIRVKQRKCEIALTTYETLRLCLDEFNSLEWSAVIVDEVHRIKNPKARITEVMKALKCSSRINFKKQFSDPVEHGQRHTATKRELATGRKAMQRLAKKMSGWFLRRTKILIKDQLPKKEDRMVYCSLTDFQKAVYQTVLETEDTNSHGETVKTLYFSYLAVLQKVANHVALLQAASTSKQQETLIKRICDQVFSRFPDFVQKSTDAAFETLSDPKYSGKMKVLHQLLNHCWKNKDKVLLFSFSTKVLDVLQQYCMASGLDYRRLDGSTKSEERIKIVKEFNSTQDVNICLVSTMAGGLGLNFVGANVVVLFDPTWNPANDLQAIDRLLII
;
A
#
# COMPACT_ATOMS: atom_id res chain seq x y z
N MET A 1 -3.12 -31.65 -8.10
CA MET A 1 -2.08 -30.68 -7.65
C MET A 1 -2.69 -29.30 -7.63
N PHE A 2 -2.44 -28.54 -6.57
CA PHE A 2 -2.98 -27.20 -6.37
C PHE A 2 -1.88 -26.16 -6.60
N LEU A 3 -2.27 -25.01 -7.13
CA LEU A 3 -1.38 -23.85 -7.27
C LEU A 3 -1.88 -22.74 -6.36
N ILE A 4 -0.98 -22.17 -5.55
CA ILE A 4 -1.24 -20.93 -4.81
C ILE A 4 -0.36 -19.83 -5.38
N VAL A 5 -0.99 -18.74 -5.82
CA VAL A 5 -0.31 -17.53 -6.31
C VAL A 5 -0.46 -16.44 -5.26
N ALA A 6 0.66 -16.00 -4.68
CA ALA A 6 0.66 -15.01 -3.61
C ALA A 6 1.74 -13.92 -3.82
N PRO A 7 1.65 -12.75 -3.17
CA PRO A 7 2.77 -11.81 -3.11
C PRO A 7 4.02 -12.45 -2.50
N LEU A 8 5.21 -12.04 -2.97
CA LEU A 8 6.48 -12.55 -2.45
C LEU A 8 6.60 -12.41 -0.92
N SER A 9 6.08 -11.30 -0.38
CA SER A 9 6.11 -10.96 1.03
C SER A 9 5.43 -11.99 1.95
N VAL A 10 4.45 -12.74 1.45
CA VAL A 10 3.68 -13.73 2.23
C VAL A 10 3.92 -15.16 1.77
N LEU A 11 4.79 -15.38 0.78
CA LEU A 11 5.01 -16.69 0.16
C LEU A 11 5.55 -17.72 1.16
N TYR A 12 6.50 -17.30 1.99
CA TYR A 12 7.08 -18.17 3.03
C TYR A 12 6.12 -18.36 4.21
N ASN A 13 5.35 -17.33 4.57
CA ASN A 13 4.28 -17.48 5.57
C ASN A 13 3.25 -18.53 5.14
N TRP A 14 2.85 -18.55 3.86
CA TRP A 14 2.01 -19.61 3.30
C TRP A 14 2.63 -20.99 3.41
N LYS A 15 3.94 -21.11 3.22
CA LYS A 15 4.65 -22.38 3.40
C LYS A 15 4.58 -22.84 4.84
N ASP A 16 4.90 -21.95 5.78
CA ASP A 16 4.93 -22.27 7.21
C ASP A 16 3.53 -22.66 7.72
N GLU A 17 2.48 -21.95 7.31
CA GLU A 17 1.09 -22.28 7.63
C GLU A 17 0.68 -23.66 7.06
N LEU A 18 1.07 -23.97 5.83
CA LEU A 18 0.76 -25.27 5.22
C LEU A 18 1.52 -26.43 5.88
N ASP A 19 2.76 -26.18 6.32
CA ASP A 19 3.57 -27.16 7.06
C ASP A 19 3.06 -27.33 8.52
N THR A 20 2.46 -26.28 9.10
CA THR A 20 1.91 -26.29 10.47
C THR A 20 0.55 -26.99 10.55
N TRP A 21 -0.37 -26.65 9.65
CA TRP A 21 -1.77 -27.09 9.73
C TRP A 21 -2.09 -28.27 8.82
N GLY A 22 -1.13 -28.73 8.01
CA GLY A 22 -1.34 -29.81 7.05
C GLY A 22 -0.10 -30.68 6.86
N TYR A 23 -0.32 -31.82 6.23
CA TYR A 23 0.73 -32.75 5.84
C TYR A 23 0.84 -32.79 4.31
N PHE A 24 1.10 -31.61 3.72
CA PHE A 24 1.18 -31.48 2.26
C PHE A 24 2.62 -31.48 1.79
N ARG A 25 2.88 -32.08 0.62
CA ARG A 25 4.15 -31.88 -0.09
C ARG A 25 4.13 -30.54 -0.82
N VAL A 26 4.63 -29.51 -0.15
CA VAL A 26 4.68 -28.13 -0.64
C VAL A 26 5.99 -27.83 -1.37
N THR A 27 5.90 -27.23 -2.55
CA THR A 27 7.06 -26.79 -3.34
C THR A 27 6.96 -25.31 -3.68
N ILE A 28 8.02 -24.55 -3.41
CA ILE A 28 8.11 -23.13 -3.80
C ILE A 28 8.74 -23.01 -5.19
N LEU A 29 7.98 -22.46 -6.14
CA LEU A 29 8.41 -22.14 -7.49
C LEU A 29 8.75 -20.65 -7.59
N HIS A 30 9.89 -20.25 -7.02
CA HIS A 30 10.39 -18.88 -7.05
C HIS A 30 11.92 -18.83 -6.99
N GLY A 31 12.51 -17.77 -7.56
CA GLY A 31 13.96 -17.52 -7.55
C GLY A 31 14.79 -18.52 -8.35
N ASN A 32 16.09 -18.59 -8.05
CA ASN A 32 17.08 -19.35 -8.82
C ASN A 32 16.90 -20.88 -8.74
N LYS A 33 16.13 -21.38 -7.78
CA LYS A 33 15.86 -22.83 -7.61
C LYS A 33 14.62 -23.30 -8.38
N LYS A 34 13.89 -22.38 -9.04
CA LYS A 34 12.61 -22.66 -9.71
C LYS A 34 12.74 -23.82 -10.69
N ASP A 35 13.77 -23.86 -11.53
CA ASP A 35 13.89 -24.87 -12.59
C ASP A 35 14.04 -26.29 -12.04
N ASN A 36 14.84 -26.45 -10.97
CA ASN A 36 15.00 -27.73 -10.27
C ASN A 36 13.71 -28.19 -9.60
N GLU A 37 12.99 -27.27 -8.95
CA GLU A 37 11.72 -27.57 -8.30
C GLU A 37 10.60 -27.86 -9.32
N LEU A 38 10.61 -27.19 -10.48
CA LEU A 38 9.66 -27.44 -11.56
C LEU A 38 9.77 -28.88 -12.10
N ILE A 39 10.97 -29.46 -12.11
CA ILE A 39 11.18 -30.88 -12.45
C ILE A 39 10.48 -31.79 -11.44
N ARG A 40 10.56 -31.49 -10.14
CA ARG A 40 9.89 -32.27 -9.08
C ARG A 40 8.37 -32.18 -9.17
N VAL A 41 7.87 -31.00 -9.54
CA VAL A 41 6.45 -30.74 -9.80
C VAL A 41 5.97 -31.54 -11.03
N LYS A 42 6.75 -31.57 -12.12
CA LYS A 42 6.48 -32.40 -13.31
C LYS A 42 6.44 -33.89 -12.98
N GLN A 43 7.29 -34.35 -12.06
CA GLN A 43 7.27 -35.74 -11.56
C GLN A 43 6.09 -36.05 -10.61
N ARG A 44 5.13 -35.13 -10.42
CA ARG A 44 3.98 -35.26 -9.50
C ARG A 44 4.38 -35.58 -8.04
N LYS A 45 5.59 -35.19 -7.63
CA LYS A 45 6.07 -35.31 -6.23
C LYS A 45 5.65 -34.13 -5.35
N CYS A 46 4.72 -33.31 -5.83
CA CYS A 46 4.23 -32.10 -5.20
C CYS A 46 2.69 -32.14 -5.19
N GLU A 47 2.10 -31.73 -4.07
CA GLU A 47 0.65 -31.60 -3.92
C GLU A 47 0.21 -30.15 -4.04
N ILE A 48 1.01 -29.23 -3.46
CA ILE A 48 0.77 -27.79 -3.47
C ILE A 48 2.02 -27.07 -3.97
N ALA A 49 1.89 -26.36 -5.08
CA ALA A 49 2.91 -25.45 -5.56
C ALA A 49 2.61 -24.01 -5.11
N LEU A 50 3.58 -23.34 -4.50
CA LEU A 50 3.53 -21.93 -4.15
C LEU A 50 4.33 -21.12 -5.17
N THR A 51 3.76 -20.06 -5.72
CA THR A 51 4.48 -19.17 -6.65
C THR A 51 4.11 -17.71 -6.40
N THR A 52 4.91 -16.81 -6.98
CA THR A 52 4.61 -15.38 -7.00
C THR A 52 3.92 -14.97 -8.29
N TYR A 53 3.18 -13.86 -8.23
CA TYR A 53 2.63 -13.19 -9.42
C TYR A 53 3.70 -12.96 -10.50
N GLU A 54 4.90 -12.53 -10.11
CA GLU A 54 5.98 -12.23 -11.04
C GLU A 54 6.54 -13.50 -11.69
N THR A 55 6.78 -14.56 -10.90
CA THR A 55 7.27 -15.83 -11.45
C THR A 55 6.25 -16.46 -12.40
N LEU A 56 4.96 -16.41 -12.08
CA LEU A 56 3.91 -16.88 -12.98
C LEU A 56 3.85 -16.06 -14.28
N ARG A 57 4.07 -14.74 -14.19
CA ARG A 57 4.13 -13.84 -15.36
C ARG A 57 5.26 -14.20 -16.31
N LEU A 58 6.43 -14.53 -15.78
CA LEU A 58 7.62 -14.84 -16.55
C LEU A 58 7.60 -16.25 -17.14
N CYS A 59 6.93 -17.19 -16.48
CA CYS A 59 7.03 -18.63 -16.79
C CYS A 59 5.69 -19.29 -17.12
N LEU A 60 4.70 -18.54 -17.61
CA LEU A 60 3.32 -19.02 -17.82
C LEU A 60 3.26 -20.34 -18.62
N ASP A 61 4.08 -20.50 -19.65
CA ASP A 61 4.06 -21.69 -20.51
C ASP A 61 4.47 -22.95 -19.74
N GLU A 62 5.45 -22.84 -18.85
CA GLU A 62 5.84 -23.93 -17.95
C GLU A 62 4.69 -24.30 -17.00
N PHE A 63 4.01 -23.31 -16.41
CA PHE A 63 2.85 -23.55 -15.55
C PHE A 63 1.67 -24.14 -16.33
N ASN A 64 1.46 -23.75 -17.58
CA ASN A 64 0.41 -24.27 -18.46
C ASN A 64 0.70 -25.67 -19.00
N SER A 65 1.94 -26.16 -18.89
CA SER A 65 2.30 -27.55 -19.17
C SER A 65 1.87 -28.52 -18.07
N LEU A 66 1.45 -28.00 -16.91
CA LEU A 66 1.03 -28.76 -15.74
C LEU A 66 -0.50 -28.78 -15.62
N GLU A 67 -1.03 -29.87 -15.06
CA GLU A 67 -2.46 -30.02 -14.81
C GLU A 67 -2.83 -29.58 -13.39
N TRP A 68 -3.40 -28.38 -13.28
CA TRP A 68 -3.86 -27.82 -12.00
C TRP A 68 -5.32 -28.16 -11.71
N SER A 69 -5.54 -28.83 -10.59
CA SER A 69 -6.87 -29.18 -10.09
C SER A 69 -7.64 -27.94 -9.61
N ALA A 70 -6.95 -27.03 -8.90
CA ALA A 70 -7.45 -25.69 -8.58
C ALA A 70 -6.29 -24.69 -8.47
N VAL A 71 -6.62 -23.41 -8.65
CA VAL A 71 -5.72 -22.28 -8.47
C VAL A 71 -6.30 -21.38 -7.38
N ILE A 72 -5.55 -21.18 -6.31
CA ILE A 72 -5.84 -20.26 -5.22
C ILE A 72 -5.02 -19.00 -5.46
N VAL A 73 -5.66 -17.85 -5.35
CA VAL A 73 -5.02 -16.56 -5.62
C VAL A 73 -5.19 -15.71 -4.38
N ASP A 74 -4.07 -15.36 -3.75
CA ASP A 74 -4.04 -14.46 -2.60
C ASP A 74 -3.89 -13.01 -3.08
N GLU A 75 -4.53 -12.05 -2.41
CA GLU A 75 -4.57 -10.64 -2.82
C GLU A 75 -5.09 -10.41 -4.24
N VAL A 76 -6.22 -11.05 -4.58
CA VAL A 76 -6.91 -10.95 -5.90
C VAL A 76 -7.13 -9.50 -6.36
N HIS A 77 -7.16 -8.53 -5.45
CA HIS A 77 -7.27 -7.13 -5.82
C HIS A 77 -6.12 -6.65 -6.75
N ARG A 78 -4.96 -7.34 -6.77
CA ARG A 78 -3.83 -7.05 -7.67
C ARG A 78 -4.12 -7.34 -9.15
N ILE A 79 -5.14 -8.14 -9.46
CA ILE A 79 -5.50 -8.53 -10.84
C ILE A 79 -6.77 -7.82 -11.36
N LYS A 80 -7.13 -6.69 -10.75
CA LYS A 80 -8.34 -5.93 -11.12
C LYS A 80 -8.22 -5.23 -12.48
N ASN A 81 -7.03 -4.76 -12.87
CA ASN A 81 -6.86 -4.03 -14.12
C ASN A 81 -6.81 -5.01 -15.31
N PRO A 82 -7.79 -4.99 -16.24
CA PRO A 82 -7.84 -5.95 -17.35
C PRO A 82 -6.68 -5.82 -18.33
N LYS A 83 -6.08 -4.63 -18.44
CA LYS A 83 -4.93 -4.33 -19.32
C LYS A 83 -3.58 -4.65 -18.70
N ALA A 84 -3.54 -4.97 -17.40
CA ALA A 84 -2.28 -5.31 -16.76
C ALA A 84 -1.81 -6.69 -17.22
N ARG A 85 -0.53 -6.80 -17.56
CA ARG A 85 0.07 -8.06 -18.05
C ARG A 85 -0.17 -9.23 -17.10
N ILE A 86 -0.14 -8.98 -15.79
CA ILE A 86 -0.42 -10.02 -14.79
C ILE A 86 -1.85 -10.55 -14.90
N THR A 87 -2.83 -9.68 -15.20
CA THR A 87 -4.23 -10.07 -15.37
C THR A 87 -4.40 -10.89 -16.65
N GLU A 88 -3.70 -10.56 -17.73
CA GLU A 88 -3.68 -11.36 -18.95
C GLU A 88 -3.10 -12.76 -18.72
N VAL A 89 -1.98 -12.83 -18.01
CA VAL A 89 -1.33 -14.10 -17.63
C VAL A 89 -2.25 -14.94 -16.76
N MET A 90 -2.82 -14.35 -15.72
CA MET A 90 -3.82 -15.02 -14.87
C MET A 90 -5.01 -15.44 -15.71
N LYS A 91 -5.40 -14.66 -16.73
CA LYS A 91 -6.48 -15.02 -17.64
C LYS A 91 -6.16 -16.24 -18.50
N ALA A 92 -4.91 -16.39 -18.92
CA ALA A 92 -4.40 -17.47 -19.77
C ALA A 92 -3.99 -18.75 -19.01
N LEU A 93 -3.86 -18.70 -17.69
CA LEU A 93 -3.55 -19.87 -16.87
C LEU A 93 -4.62 -20.98 -16.95
N LYS A 94 -4.22 -22.17 -17.37
CA LYS A 94 -5.06 -23.35 -17.53
C LYS A 94 -5.37 -23.99 -16.17
N CYS A 95 -6.65 -24.30 -15.92
CA CYS A 95 -7.10 -25.02 -14.73
C CYS A 95 -8.42 -25.75 -15.02
N SER A 96 -8.54 -27.00 -14.57
CA SER A 96 -9.66 -27.88 -14.89
C SER A 96 -11.02 -27.34 -14.44
N SER A 97 -11.10 -26.61 -13.32
CA SER A 97 -12.37 -26.06 -12.81
C SER A 97 -12.83 -24.78 -13.53
N ARG A 98 -11.97 -24.14 -14.33
CA ARG A 98 -12.14 -22.76 -14.78
C ARG A 98 -12.98 -22.62 -16.05
N ILE A 99 -12.93 -23.59 -16.95
CA ILE A 99 -13.61 -23.53 -18.26
C ILE A 99 -15.13 -23.48 -18.09
N ASN A 100 -15.67 -24.30 -17.18
CA ASN A 100 -17.10 -24.35 -16.92
C ASN A 100 -17.59 -23.07 -16.20
N PHE A 101 -16.77 -22.51 -15.31
CA PHE A 101 -17.07 -21.25 -14.63
C PHE A 101 -17.17 -20.06 -15.60
N LYS A 102 -16.26 -19.99 -16.57
CA LYS A 102 -16.21 -18.88 -17.53
C LYS A 102 -17.51 -18.80 -18.35
N LYS A 103 -17.94 -19.92 -18.92
CA LYS A 103 -19.16 -20.00 -19.73
C LYS A 103 -20.44 -19.79 -18.92
N GLN A 104 -20.52 -20.33 -17.70
CA GLN A 104 -21.74 -20.24 -16.89
C GLN A 104 -21.91 -18.89 -16.17
N PHE A 105 -20.82 -18.22 -15.82
CA PHE A 105 -20.87 -17.03 -14.95
C PHE A 105 -20.12 -15.82 -15.52
N SER A 106 -18.85 -15.98 -15.91
CA SER A 106 -18.02 -14.84 -16.33
C SER A 106 -18.55 -14.15 -17.59
N ASP A 107 -18.75 -14.89 -18.67
CA ASP A 107 -19.14 -14.31 -19.96
C ASP A 107 -20.53 -13.65 -19.87
N PRO A 108 -21.58 -14.28 -19.29
CA PRO A 108 -22.89 -13.63 -19.12
C PRO A 108 -22.86 -12.33 -18.32
N VAL A 109 -22.04 -12.26 -17.27
CA VAL A 109 -21.93 -11.07 -16.42
C VAL A 109 -21.20 -9.94 -17.14
N GLU A 110 -20.09 -10.26 -17.83
CA GLU A 110 -19.32 -9.27 -18.59
C GLU A 110 -20.14 -8.67 -19.72
N HIS A 111 -20.91 -9.49 -20.46
CA HIS A 111 -21.81 -8.99 -21.51
C HIS A 111 -22.94 -8.13 -20.94
N GLY A 112 -23.55 -8.55 -19.83
CA GLY A 112 -24.60 -7.78 -19.16
C GLY A 112 -24.15 -6.46 -18.54
N GLN A 113 -22.84 -6.26 -18.31
CA GLN A 113 -22.28 -5.02 -17.77
C GLN A 113 -21.83 -4.03 -18.86
N ARG A 114 -21.88 -4.40 -20.14
CA ARG A 114 -21.52 -3.49 -21.23
C ARG A 114 -22.57 -2.39 -21.37
N HIS A 115 -22.12 -1.18 -21.70
CA HIS A 115 -23.01 -0.06 -21.96
C HIS A 115 -23.95 -0.31 -23.17
N THR A 116 -23.54 -1.21 -24.07
CA THR A 116 -24.32 -1.65 -25.24
C THR A 116 -25.22 -2.85 -24.97
N ALA A 117 -25.31 -3.32 -23.72
CA ALA A 117 -26.03 -4.53 -23.39
C ALA A 117 -27.55 -4.38 -23.58
N THR A 118 -28.16 -5.37 -24.23
CA THR A 118 -29.60 -5.49 -24.37
C THR A 118 -30.27 -5.83 -23.03
N LYS A 119 -31.57 -5.56 -22.90
CA LYS A 119 -32.35 -5.97 -21.71
C LYS A 119 -32.25 -7.47 -21.42
N ARG A 120 -32.09 -8.30 -22.47
CA ARG A 120 -31.92 -9.76 -22.36
C ARG A 120 -30.56 -10.15 -21.79
N GLU A 121 -29.49 -9.47 -22.23
CA GLU A 121 -28.14 -9.69 -21.70
C GLU A 121 -28.00 -9.23 -20.25
N LEU A 122 -28.59 -8.08 -19.90
CA LEU A 122 -28.69 -7.59 -18.51
C LEU A 122 -29.40 -8.61 -17.60
N ALA A 123 -30.54 -9.14 -18.03
CA ALA A 123 -31.29 -10.15 -17.29
C ALA A 123 -30.49 -11.46 -17.13
N THR A 124 -29.77 -11.86 -18.19
CA THR A 124 -28.92 -13.07 -18.19
C THR A 124 -27.73 -12.92 -17.25
N GLY A 125 -27.05 -11.76 -17.26
CA GLY A 125 -25.97 -11.43 -16.34
C GLY A 125 -26.43 -11.39 -14.88
N ARG A 126 -27.57 -10.77 -14.57
CA ARG A 126 -28.14 -10.76 -13.22
C ARG A 126 -28.48 -12.17 -12.71
N LYS A 127 -29.09 -13.01 -13.55
CA LYS A 127 -29.38 -14.42 -13.20
C LYS A 127 -28.10 -15.22 -12.98
N ALA A 128 -27.05 -14.99 -13.77
CA ALA A 128 -25.75 -15.62 -13.58
C ALA A 128 -25.12 -15.20 -12.25
N MET A 129 -25.16 -13.90 -11.89
CA MET A 129 -24.68 -13.40 -10.59
C MET A 129 -25.43 -14.03 -9.41
N GLN A 130 -26.75 -14.13 -9.47
CA GLN A 130 -27.55 -14.73 -8.40
C GLN A 130 -27.21 -16.21 -8.21
N ARG A 131 -27.07 -16.97 -9.30
CA ARG A 131 -26.63 -18.37 -9.24
C ARG A 131 -25.21 -18.50 -8.68
N LEU A 132 -24.31 -17.61 -9.09
CA LEU A 132 -22.95 -17.55 -8.59
C LEU A 132 -22.96 -17.27 -7.08
N ALA A 133 -23.69 -16.27 -6.61
CA ALA A 133 -23.81 -15.94 -5.19
C ALA A 133 -24.37 -17.13 -4.38
N LYS A 134 -25.41 -17.80 -4.88
CA LYS A 134 -25.98 -19.00 -4.22
C LYS A 134 -24.96 -20.13 -4.15
N LYS A 135 -24.21 -20.40 -5.23
CA LYS A 135 -23.17 -21.43 -5.27
C LYS A 135 -21.97 -21.09 -4.39
N MET A 136 -21.58 -19.81 -4.35
CA MET A 136 -20.51 -19.32 -3.50
C MET A 136 -20.91 -19.26 -2.03
N SER A 137 -22.19 -19.09 -1.68
CA SER A 137 -22.62 -18.92 -0.28
C SER A 137 -22.19 -20.06 0.66
N GLY A 138 -22.09 -21.30 0.16
CA GLY A 138 -21.60 -22.45 0.94
C GLY A 138 -20.07 -22.58 1.01
N TRP A 139 -19.33 -21.82 0.19
CA TRP A 139 -17.87 -21.92 0.02
C TRP A 139 -17.16 -20.59 0.32
N PHE A 140 -17.92 -19.49 0.46
CA PHE A 140 -17.46 -18.14 0.69
C PHE A 140 -17.56 -17.83 2.17
N LEU A 141 -16.48 -18.12 2.89
CA LEU A 141 -16.36 -17.77 4.29
C LEU A 141 -15.82 -16.35 4.41
N ARG A 142 -16.69 -15.40 4.73
CA ARG A 142 -16.29 -14.03 5.11
C ARG A 142 -16.46 -13.85 6.61
N ARG A 143 -15.35 -13.94 7.35
CA ARG A 143 -15.32 -13.57 8.76
C ARG A 143 -15.11 -12.07 8.87
N THR A 144 -15.90 -11.41 9.70
CA THR A 144 -15.69 -10.01 10.06
C THR A 144 -15.28 -9.94 11.52
N LYS A 145 -14.55 -8.88 11.90
CA LYS A 145 -14.15 -8.65 13.31
C LYS A 145 -15.35 -8.54 14.27
N ILE A 146 -16.57 -8.41 13.75
CA ILE A 146 -17.82 -8.45 14.52
C ILE A 146 -17.94 -9.76 15.32
N LEU A 147 -17.46 -10.88 14.78
CA LEU A 147 -17.55 -12.21 15.42
C LEU A 147 -16.70 -12.35 16.70
N ILE A 148 -15.65 -11.54 16.83
CA ILE A 148 -14.73 -11.53 17.98
C ILE A 148 -14.72 -10.17 18.68
N LYS A 149 -15.72 -9.32 18.41
CA LYS A 149 -15.75 -7.93 18.87
C LYS A 149 -15.60 -7.79 20.39
N ASP A 150 -16.12 -8.76 21.15
CA ASP A 150 -16.08 -8.76 22.61
C ASP A 150 -14.71 -9.16 23.18
N GLN A 151 -13.82 -9.74 22.36
CA GLN A 151 -12.46 -10.13 22.74
C GLN A 151 -11.43 -9.05 22.38
N LEU A 152 -11.81 -8.08 21.54
CA LEU A 152 -10.92 -7.02 21.06
C LEU A 152 -11.11 -5.74 21.89
N PRO A 153 -10.04 -5.05 22.33
CA PRO A 153 -10.17 -3.70 22.87
C PRO A 153 -10.93 -2.76 21.92
N LYS A 154 -11.62 -1.79 22.52
CA LYS A 154 -12.39 -0.79 21.79
C LYS A 154 -11.45 0.07 20.93
N LYS A 155 -11.66 0.03 19.62
CA LYS A 155 -11.01 0.92 18.66
C LYS A 155 -11.83 2.20 18.51
N GLU A 156 -11.17 3.35 18.66
CA GLU A 156 -11.77 4.66 18.44
C GLU A 156 -11.11 5.33 17.22
N ASP A 157 -11.91 5.59 16.17
CA ASP A 157 -11.45 6.24 14.95
C ASP A 157 -11.76 7.74 15.02
N ARG A 158 -10.73 8.59 15.03
CA ARG A 158 -10.87 10.05 15.07
C ARG A 158 -10.28 10.70 13.82
N MET A 159 -11.05 11.57 13.18
CA MET A 159 -10.57 12.44 12.10
C MET A 159 -10.09 13.77 12.68
N VAL A 160 -8.83 14.11 12.43
CA VAL A 160 -8.21 15.35 12.92
C VAL A 160 -8.04 16.32 11.76
N TYR A 161 -8.71 17.47 11.84
CA TYR A 161 -8.66 18.51 10.82
C TYR A 161 -7.49 19.45 11.09
N CYS A 162 -6.54 19.52 10.16
CA CYS A 162 -5.36 20.37 10.26
C CYS A 162 -5.48 21.54 9.28
N SER A 163 -5.52 22.77 9.79
CA SER A 163 -5.51 23.97 8.93
C SER A 163 -4.16 24.17 8.27
N LEU A 164 -4.14 24.57 7.00
CA LEU A 164 -2.90 24.93 6.29
C LEU A 164 -2.24 26.15 6.94
N THR A 165 -0.90 26.15 6.98
CA THR A 165 -0.12 27.32 7.38
C THR A 165 -0.18 28.41 6.32
N ASP A 166 0.15 29.65 6.68
CA ASP A 166 0.13 30.75 5.72
C ASP A 166 1.13 30.53 4.58
N PHE A 167 2.25 29.86 4.86
CA PHE A 167 3.18 29.41 3.84
C PHE A 167 2.53 28.38 2.90
N GLN A 168 1.88 27.34 3.44
CA GLN A 168 1.19 26.34 2.62
C GLN A 168 0.10 26.98 1.76
N LYS A 169 -0.69 27.91 2.32
CA LYS A 169 -1.71 28.66 1.58
C LYS A 169 -1.10 29.48 0.44
N ALA A 170 0.02 30.15 0.67
CA ALA A 170 0.70 30.92 -0.35
C ALA A 170 1.16 30.04 -1.52
N VAL A 171 1.74 28.86 -1.24
CA VAL A 171 2.09 27.90 -2.30
C VAL A 171 0.84 27.41 -3.05
N TYR A 172 -0.22 27.07 -2.32
CA TYR A 172 -1.50 26.64 -2.92
C TYR A 172 -2.06 27.71 -3.85
N GLN A 173 -2.08 28.97 -3.43
CA GLN A 173 -2.54 30.10 -4.23
C GLN A 173 -1.69 30.26 -5.49
N THR A 174 -0.36 30.26 -5.39
CA THR A 174 0.52 30.35 -6.57
C THR A 174 0.29 29.22 -7.57
N VAL A 175 0.08 27.98 -7.08
CA VAL A 175 -0.24 26.83 -7.95
C VAL A 175 -1.56 27.03 -8.67
N LEU A 176 -2.58 27.56 -7.98
CA LEU A 176 -3.91 27.81 -8.56
C LEU A 176 -3.95 29.02 -9.50
N GLU A 177 -3.07 30.01 -9.28
CA GLU A 177 -2.90 31.20 -10.12
C GLU A 177 -2.03 30.92 -11.36
N THR A 178 -1.39 29.75 -11.44
CA THR A 178 -0.58 29.37 -12.61
C THR A 178 -1.51 29.16 -13.81
N GLU A 179 -1.27 29.87 -14.92
CA GLU A 179 -2.15 29.88 -16.10
C GLU A 179 -2.47 28.48 -16.67
N ASP A 180 -3.65 28.37 -17.29
CA ASP A 180 -4.24 27.13 -17.82
C ASP A 180 -3.46 26.47 -18.98
N THR A 181 -2.46 27.18 -19.50
CA THR A 181 -1.56 26.74 -20.56
C THR A 181 -0.13 27.06 -20.16
N ASN A 182 0.74 26.05 -20.16
CA ASN A 182 2.16 26.35 -20.00
C ASN A 182 2.68 27.11 -21.23
N SER A 183 3.89 27.67 -21.13
CA SER A 183 4.57 28.36 -22.24
C SER A 183 4.79 27.51 -23.50
N HIS A 184 4.39 26.23 -23.50
CA HIS A 184 4.47 25.28 -24.60
C HIS A 184 3.08 24.86 -25.12
N GLY A 185 1.99 25.48 -24.64
CA GLY A 185 0.61 25.23 -25.10
C GLY A 185 -0.06 23.96 -24.53
N GLU A 186 0.51 23.31 -23.51
CA GLU A 186 -0.11 22.15 -22.88
C GLU A 186 -1.25 22.59 -21.95
N THR A 187 -2.45 22.04 -22.16
CA THR A 187 -3.65 22.34 -21.35
C THR A 187 -3.58 21.78 -19.93
N VAL A 188 -4.29 22.39 -18.97
CA VAL A 188 -4.47 21.91 -17.58
C VAL A 188 -4.80 20.41 -17.48
N LYS A 189 -5.57 19.85 -18.41
CA LYS A 189 -5.90 18.41 -18.43
C LYS A 189 -4.66 17.52 -18.49
N THR A 190 -3.59 17.97 -19.14
CA THR A 190 -2.32 17.25 -19.25
C THR A 190 -1.48 17.38 -17.97
N LEU A 191 -1.66 18.48 -17.23
CA LEU A 191 -0.85 18.83 -16.05
C LEU A 191 -1.53 18.58 -14.70
N TYR A 192 -2.83 18.24 -14.69
CA TYR A 192 -3.64 18.07 -13.47
C TYR A 192 -3.01 17.13 -12.45
N PHE A 193 -2.50 15.96 -12.88
CA PHE A 193 -1.85 15.01 -11.98
C PHE A 193 -0.54 15.54 -11.39
N SER A 194 0.19 16.38 -12.14
CA SER A 194 1.40 17.02 -11.66
C SER A 194 1.08 18.07 -10.60
N TYR A 195 0.06 18.92 -10.82
CA TYR A 195 -0.40 19.88 -9.82
C TYR A 195 -0.92 19.19 -8.57
N LEU A 196 -1.74 18.14 -8.72
CA LEU A 196 -2.25 17.36 -7.60
C LEU A 196 -1.11 16.76 -6.76
N ALA A 197 -0.07 16.22 -7.41
CA ALA A 197 1.10 15.69 -6.71
C ALA A 197 1.87 16.78 -5.94
N VAL A 198 2.02 17.98 -6.52
CA VAL A 198 2.63 19.15 -5.86
C VAL A 198 1.80 19.58 -4.64
N LEU A 199 0.50 19.76 -4.80
CA LEU A 199 -0.40 20.17 -3.71
C LEU A 199 -0.42 19.14 -2.57
N GLN A 200 -0.39 17.84 -2.89
CA GLN A 200 -0.28 16.78 -1.89
C GLN A 200 1.04 16.84 -1.12
N LYS A 201 2.16 17.10 -1.79
CA LYS A 201 3.46 17.33 -1.14
C LYS A 201 3.37 18.51 -0.18
N VAL A 202 2.84 19.65 -0.62
CA VAL A 202 2.71 20.86 0.21
C VAL A 202 1.81 20.63 1.42
N ALA A 203 0.68 19.94 1.26
CA ALA A 203 -0.23 19.62 2.37
C ALA A 203 0.45 18.79 3.46
N ASN A 204 1.38 17.92 3.08
CA ASN A 204 2.15 17.12 4.02
C ASN A 204 3.31 17.93 4.63
N HIS A 205 4.21 18.43 3.78
CA HIS A 205 5.30 19.31 4.19
C HIS A 205 5.91 20.05 2.99
N VAL A 206 6.20 21.33 3.16
CA VAL A 206 6.80 22.19 2.11
C VAL A 206 8.17 21.66 1.67
N ALA A 207 8.96 21.10 2.59
CA ALA A 207 10.26 20.48 2.32
C ALA A 207 10.23 19.47 1.15
N LEU A 208 9.08 18.81 0.93
CA LEU A 208 8.92 17.82 -0.13
C LEU A 208 8.96 18.42 -1.55
N LEU A 209 8.86 19.74 -1.68
CA LEU A 209 9.08 20.45 -2.94
C LEU A 209 10.55 20.51 -3.34
N GLN A 210 11.47 20.55 -2.37
CA GLN A 210 12.91 20.60 -2.64
C GLN A 210 13.53 19.22 -2.87
N ALA A 211 12.80 18.14 -2.53
CA ALA A 211 13.25 16.79 -2.81
C ALA A 211 13.29 16.52 -4.33
N ALA A 212 14.43 16.03 -4.83
CA ALA A 212 14.65 15.66 -6.23
C ALA A 212 13.45 14.88 -6.79
N SER A 213 12.89 15.36 -7.91
CA SER A 213 11.66 14.81 -8.46
C SER A 213 11.98 13.88 -9.64
N THR A 214 11.10 12.92 -9.91
CA THR A 214 11.40 11.79 -10.81
C THR A 214 11.29 12.14 -12.31
N SER A 215 10.81 13.35 -12.65
CA SER A 215 10.58 13.77 -14.04
C SER A 215 11.09 15.19 -14.31
N LYS A 216 11.86 15.39 -15.38
CA LYS A 216 12.41 16.71 -15.81
C LYS A 216 11.32 17.78 -15.99
N GLN A 217 10.14 17.40 -16.46
CA GLN A 217 9.00 18.32 -16.62
C GLN A 217 8.45 18.77 -15.26
N GLN A 218 8.37 17.86 -14.29
CA GLN A 218 7.92 18.18 -12.93
C GLN A 218 8.95 19.04 -12.18
N GLU A 219 10.25 18.77 -12.35
CA GLU A 219 11.31 19.61 -11.77
C GLU A 219 11.23 21.06 -12.27
N THR A 220 10.97 21.25 -13.56
CA THR A 220 10.87 22.60 -14.15
C THR A 220 9.66 23.35 -13.60
N LEU A 221 8.51 22.68 -13.47
CA LEU A 221 7.30 23.26 -12.90
C LEU A 221 7.48 23.60 -11.42
N ILE A 222 7.99 22.64 -10.64
CA ILE A 222 8.26 22.82 -9.20
C ILE A 222 9.24 23.97 -9.01
N LYS A 223 10.32 24.04 -9.80
CA LYS A 223 11.31 25.11 -9.72
C LYS A 223 10.68 26.48 -9.96
N ARG A 224 9.84 26.65 -10.98
CA ARG A 224 9.13 27.94 -11.21
C ARG A 224 8.24 28.34 -10.04
N ILE A 225 7.42 27.41 -9.54
CA ILE A 225 6.52 27.66 -8.41
C ILE A 225 7.33 28.01 -7.16
N CYS A 226 8.39 27.23 -6.90
CA CYS A 226 9.34 27.48 -5.84
C CYS A 226 9.94 28.87 -5.96
N ASP A 227 10.51 29.25 -7.11
CA ASP A 227 11.12 30.57 -7.32
C ASP A 227 10.12 31.72 -7.05
N GLN A 228 8.87 31.59 -7.51
CA GLN A 228 7.82 32.58 -7.25
C GLN A 228 7.42 32.65 -5.77
N VAL A 229 7.19 31.53 -5.10
CA VAL A 229 6.76 31.53 -3.69
C VAL A 229 7.91 31.92 -2.76
N PHE A 230 9.10 31.37 -3.01
CA PHE A 230 10.29 31.59 -2.19
C PHE A 230 10.76 33.05 -2.22
N SER A 231 10.50 33.80 -3.30
CA SER A 231 10.70 35.25 -3.33
C SER A 231 9.88 36.00 -2.27
N ARG A 232 8.71 35.48 -1.87
CA ARG A 232 7.84 36.06 -0.84
C ARG A 232 8.21 35.63 0.59
N PHE A 233 9.12 34.66 0.74
CA PHE A 233 9.55 34.11 2.03
C PHE A 233 11.09 33.89 2.07
N PRO A 234 11.90 34.96 1.98
CA PRO A 234 13.36 34.86 1.88
C PRO A 234 14.00 34.14 3.09
N ASP A 235 13.43 34.31 4.29
CA ASP A 235 13.88 33.62 5.52
C ASP A 235 13.87 32.10 5.41
N PHE A 236 12.92 31.54 4.65
CA PHE A 236 12.83 30.09 4.45
C PHE A 236 13.92 29.59 3.49
N VAL A 237 14.20 30.36 2.44
CA VAL A 237 15.19 30.00 1.41
C VAL A 237 16.57 29.95 2.02
N GLN A 238 16.94 31.01 2.75
CA GLN A 238 18.26 31.14 3.38
C GLN A 238 18.52 30.03 4.40
N LYS A 239 17.51 29.68 5.20
CA LYS A 239 17.56 28.57 6.17
C LYS A 239 17.41 27.17 5.54
N SER A 240 17.04 27.09 4.27
CA SER A 240 17.01 25.83 3.51
C SER A 240 18.32 25.57 2.78
N THR A 241 19.06 26.62 2.43
CA THR A 241 20.40 26.56 1.82
C THR A 241 21.51 26.36 2.85
N ASP A 242 21.39 26.97 4.03
CA ASP A 242 22.33 26.80 5.14
C ASP A 242 21.79 25.76 6.13
N ALA A 243 22.39 24.56 6.16
CA ALA A 243 22.12 23.46 7.11
C ALA A 243 20.66 22.92 7.11
N ALA A 244 20.41 22.07 6.12
CA ALA A 244 19.18 21.37 5.73
C ALA A 244 18.55 20.36 6.75
N PHE A 245 18.69 20.54 8.07
CA PHE A 245 18.17 19.57 9.06
C PHE A 245 16.99 20.09 9.90
N GLU A 246 17.12 21.27 10.50
CA GLU A 246 16.10 21.81 11.42
C GLU A 246 14.94 22.48 10.67
N THR A 247 15.24 23.26 9.63
CA THR A 247 14.21 24.01 8.87
C THR A 247 13.26 23.09 8.09
N LEU A 248 13.75 21.93 7.62
CA LEU A 248 12.94 20.96 6.86
C LEU A 248 11.97 20.17 7.73
N SER A 249 12.19 20.13 9.04
CA SER A 249 11.40 19.36 10.01
C SER A 249 10.60 20.24 10.99
N ASP A 250 10.81 21.56 10.97
CA ASP A 250 10.12 22.51 11.85
C ASP A 250 8.58 22.46 11.62
N PRO A 251 7.80 22.10 12.67
CA PRO A 251 6.34 22.09 12.62
C PRO A 251 5.71 23.40 12.14
N LYS A 252 6.40 24.54 12.24
CA LYS A 252 5.92 25.85 11.77
C LYS A 252 5.47 25.84 10.31
N TYR A 253 6.10 25.02 9.46
CA TYR A 253 5.89 25.00 8.00
C TYR A 253 4.83 23.99 7.54
N SER A 254 4.23 23.19 8.43
CA SER A 254 3.14 22.28 8.08
C SER A 254 2.08 22.22 9.16
N GLY A 255 0.82 22.48 8.77
CA GLY A 255 -0.31 22.41 9.68
C GLY A 255 -0.46 21.03 10.32
N LYS A 256 -0.21 19.97 9.54
CA LYS A 256 -0.20 18.59 10.04
C LYS A 256 0.91 18.36 11.06
N MET A 257 2.11 18.88 10.82
CA MET A 257 3.22 18.74 11.77
C MET A 257 2.94 19.48 13.09
N LYS A 258 2.29 20.66 13.07
CA LYS A 258 1.89 21.36 14.31
C LYS A 258 0.99 20.50 15.18
N VAL A 259 -0.02 19.88 14.56
CA VAL A 259 -0.96 19.01 15.27
C VAL A 259 -0.28 17.72 15.72
N LEU A 260 0.57 17.12 14.88
CA LEU A 260 1.34 15.94 15.23
C LEU A 260 2.28 16.21 16.40
N HIS A 261 2.96 17.35 16.44
CA HIS A 261 3.83 17.75 17.55
C HIS A 261 3.05 17.78 18.87
N GLN A 262 1.87 18.42 18.89
CA GLN A 262 1.00 18.45 20.07
C GLN A 262 0.54 17.05 20.49
N LEU A 263 0.17 16.21 19.52
CA LEU A 263 -0.25 14.84 19.76
C LEU A 263 0.88 13.98 20.34
N LEU A 264 2.08 14.03 19.75
CA LEU A 264 3.23 13.27 20.22
C LEU A 264 3.68 13.70 21.62
N ASN A 265 3.63 15.00 21.94
CA ASN A 265 3.90 15.48 23.29
C ASN A 265 2.89 14.95 24.31
N HIS A 266 1.62 14.82 23.93
CA HIS A 266 0.59 14.20 24.77
C HIS A 266 0.84 12.71 24.96
N CYS A 267 1.10 11.97 23.88
CA CYS A 267 1.43 10.55 23.91
C CYS A 267 2.68 10.27 24.77
N TRP A 268 3.72 11.10 24.66
CA TRP A 268 4.94 10.97 25.44
C TRP A 268 4.68 11.12 26.94
N LYS A 269 3.86 12.10 27.36
CA LYS A 269 3.45 12.28 28.77
C LYS A 269 2.68 11.07 29.32
N ASN A 270 1.84 10.47 28.49
CA ASN A 270 1.05 9.30 28.86
C ASN A 270 1.82 7.97 28.75
N LYS A 271 3.05 7.99 28.19
CA LYS A 271 3.83 6.80 27.82
C LYS A 271 3.11 5.90 26.80
N ASP A 272 2.37 6.52 25.89
CA ASP A 272 1.73 5.84 24.76
C ASP A 272 2.76 5.43 23.70
N LYS A 273 2.53 4.27 23.09
CA LYS A 273 3.31 3.74 21.96
C LYS A 273 2.57 3.99 20.65
N VAL A 274 3.21 4.77 19.79
CA VAL A 274 2.64 5.35 18.58
C VAL A 274 3.18 4.65 17.33
N LEU A 275 2.28 4.13 16.48
CA LEU A 275 2.59 3.76 15.10
C LEU A 275 2.19 4.91 14.18
N LEU A 276 3.17 5.50 13.51
CA LEU A 276 2.95 6.61 12.59
C LEU A 276 3.12 6.12 11.16
N PHE A 277 2.01 6.04 10.45
CA PHE A 277 1.94 5.58 9.06
C PHE A 277 2.05 6.74 8.08
N SER A 278 2.83 6.49 7.03
CA SER A 278 2.86 7.34 5.85
C SER A 278 2.96 6.51 4.57
N PHE A 279 2.25 6.93 3.52
CA PHE A 279 2.42 6.33 2.21
C PHE A 279 3.76 6.75 1.57
N SER A 280 4.21 7.99 1.82
CA SER A 280 5.40 8.56 1.23
C SER A 280 6.65 8.31 2.08
N THR A 281 7.65 7.61 1.54
CA THR A 281 8.95 7.46 2.21
C THR A 281 9.66 8.80 2.41
N LYS A 282 9.39 9.81 1.58
CA LYS A 282 9.93 11.17 1.76
C LYS A 282 9.30 11.89 2.94
N VAL A 283 8.02 11.64 3.22
CA VAL A 283 7.40 12.13 4.46
C VAL A 283 8.00 11.42 5.67
N LEU A 284 8.25 10.11 5.57
CA LEU A 284 8.97 9.38 6.64
C LEU A 284 10.37 9.96 6.89
N ASP A 285 11.10 10.39 5.85
CA ASP A 285 12.40 11.06 6.00
C ASP A 285 12.25 12.36 6.83
N VAL A 286 11.24 13.20 6.54
CA VAL A 286 10.95 14.43 7.30
C VAL A 286 10.55 14.14 8.74
N LEU A 287 9.70 13.13 8.96
CA LEU A 287 9.26 12.72 10.30
C LEU A 287 10.42 12.14 11.13
N GLN A 288 11.31 11.41 10.48
CA GLN A 288 12.53 10.90 11.08
C GLN A 288 13.44 12.05 11.54
N GLN A 289 13.68 13.04 10.68
CA GLN A 289 14.44 14.24 11.05
C GLN A 289 13.80 14.98 12.22
N TYR A 290 12.48 15.14 12.21
CA TYR A 290 11.74 15.74 13.31
C TYR A 290 11.93 14.98 14.63
N CYS A 291 11.84 13.65 14.62
CA CYS A 291 12.06 12.83 15.82
C CYS A 291 13.49 13.01 16.35
N MET A 292 14.49 12.98 15.47
CA MET A 292 15.90 13.21 15.84
C MET A 292 16.12 14.59 16.45
N ALA A 293 15.62 15.66 15.81
CA ALA A 293 15.75 17.03 16.29
C ALA A 293 15.03 17.25 17.62
N SER A 294 13.92 16.55 17.85
CA SER A 294 13.14 16.61 19.09
C SER A 294 13.65 15.69 20.20
N GLY A 295 14.70 14.90 19.94
CA GLY A 295 15.23 13.91 20.90
C GLY A 295 14.27 12.76 21.20
N LEU A 296 13.39 12.40 20.26
CA LEU A 296 12.41 11.32 20.41
C LEU A 296 12.99 10.01 19.91
N ASP A 297 12.97 8.99 20.76
CA ASP A 297 13.35 7.62 20.38
C ASP A 297 12.33 7.01 19.43
N TYR A 298 12.81 6.63 18.24
CA TYR A 298 11.98 6.05 17.19
C TYR A 298 12.64 4.83 16.53
N ARG A 299 11.81 4.05 15.82
CA ARG A 299 12.24 3.07 14.83
C ARG A 299 11.54 3.33 13.51
N ARG A 300 12.13 2.87 12.40
CA ARG A 300 11.57 3.03 11.07
C ARG A 300 11.47 1.68 10.36
N LEU A 301 10.32 1.42 9.76
CA LEU A 301 10.04 0.23 8.98
C LEU A 301 9.46 0.60 7.61
N ASP A 302 10.22 0.33 6.55
CA ASP A 302 9.79 0.59 5.18
C ASP A 302 10.20 -0.53 4.21
N GLY A 303 10.12 -0.25 2.90
CA GLY A 303 10.44 -1.23 1.86
C GLY A 303 11.93 -1.61 1.79
N SER A 304 12.85 -0.76 2.28
CA SER A 304 14.29 -1.04 2.23
C SER A 304 14.79 -1.81 3.46
N THR A 305 14.00 -1.87 4.54
CA THR A 305 14.34 -2.64 5.75
C THR A 305 14.43 -4.13 5.45
N LYS A 306 15.56 -4.76 5.79
CA LYS A 306 15.80 -6.21 5.60
C LYS A 306 14.91 -7.06 6.52
N SER A 307 14.66 -8.31 6.12
CA SER A 307 13.77 -9.21 6.86
C SER A 307 14.19 -9.45 8.31
N GLU A 308 15.48 -9.67 8.58
CA GLU A 308 15.97 -9.90 9.95
C GLU A 308 15.81 -8.64 10.82
N GLU A 309 16.02 -7.48 10.22
CA GLU A 309 15.93 -6.19 10.90
C GLU A 309 14.48 -5.82 11.24
N ARG A 310 13.51 -6.18 10.38
CA ARG A 310 12.07 -6.02 10.67
C ARG A 310 11.67 -6.71 11.96
N ILE A 311 12.11 -7.95 12.16
CA ILE A 311 11.81 -8.73 13.37
C ILE A 311 12.44 -8.07 14.60
N LYS A 312 13.69 -7.60 14.46
CA LYS A 312 14.39 -6.88 15.54
C LYS A 312 13.65 -5.61 15.95
N ILE A 313 13.21 -4.79 14.98
CA ILE A 313 12.44 -3.56 15.23
C ILE A 313 11.15 -3.86 16.00
N VAL A 314 10.40 -4.88 15.57
CA VAL A 314 9.16 -5.29 16.23
C VAL A 314 9.42 -5.74 17.66
N LYS A 315 10.46 -6.55 17.87
CA LYS A 315 10.83 -7.04 19.20
C LYS A 315 11.24 -5.89 20.12
N GLU A 316 12.08 -4.98 19.65
CA GLU A 316 12.49 -3.80 20.39
C GLU A 316 11.27 -2.94 20.76
N PHE A 317 10.44 -2.59 19.78
CA PHE A 317 9.24 -1.78 20.00
C PHE A 317 8.27 -2.42 21.00
N ASN A 318 8.08 -3.74 20.98
CA ASN A 318 7.20 -4.41 21.93
C ASN A 318 7.81 -4.53 23.33
N SER A 319 9.14 -4.69 23.45
CA SER A 319 9.81 -5.05 24.71
C SER A 319 10.33 -3.85 25.51
N THR A 320 10.77 -2.77 24.85
CA THR A 320 11.38 -1.62 25.53
C THR A 320 10.35 -0.52 25.79
N GLN A 321 10.51 0.23 26.89
CA GLN A 321 9.70 1.41 27.18
C GLN A 321 10.31 2.71 26.64
N ASP A 322 11.55 2.67 26.17
CA ASP A 322 12.24 3.85 25.64
C ASP A 322 11.80 4.14 24.19
N VAL A 323 11.52 3.09 23.41
CA VAL A 323 11.08 3.24 22.02
C VAL A 323 9.56 3.39 21.96
N ASN A 324 9.09 4.62 21.86
CA ASN A 324 7.67 4.94 21.87
C ASN A 324 7.09 5.22 20.48
N ILE A 325 7.93 5.41 19.46
CA ILE A 325 7.48 5.77 18.12
C ILE A 325 8.01 4.76 17.10
N CYS A 326 7.13 4.24 16.24
CA CYS A 326 7.54 3.51 15.04
C CYS A 326 6.96 4.19 13.79
N LEU A 327 7.85 4.63 12.90
CA LEU A 327 7.54 5.21 11.61
C LEU A 327 7.38 4.07 10.59
N VAL A 328 6.20 3.94 9.99
CA VAL A 328 5.88 2.79 9.14
C VAL A 328 5.40 3.25 7.77
N SER A 329 6.00 2.70 6.71
CA SER A 329 5.42 2.86 5.38
C SER A 329 4.16 2.00 5.24
N THR A 330 3.04 2.56 4.76
CA THR A 330 1.81 1.79 4.51
C THR A 330 2.07 0.56 3.63
N MET A 331 3.01 0.66 2.68
CA MET A 331 3.38 -0.45 1.81
C MET A 331 4.20 -1.55 2.51
N ALA A 332 4.91 -1.21 3.59
CA ALA A 332 5.71 -2.16 4.37
C ALA A 332 4.89 -2.89 5.44
N GLY A 333 3.69 -2.41 5.76
CA GLY A 333 2.75 -3.08 6.68
C GLY A 333 2.12 -4.37 6.15
N GLY A 334 2.34 -4.71 4.87
CA GLY A 334 1.78 -5.91 4.25
C GLY A 334 2.41 -7.24 4.69
N LEU A 335 3.45 -7.24 5.53
CA LEU A 335 4.29 -8.40 5.85
C LEU A 335 3.78 -9.30 7.00
N GLY A 336 2.71 -8.95 7.72
CA GLY A 336 2.23 -9.75 8.86
C GLY A 336 3.12 -9.65 10.12
N LEU A 337 3.62 -8.44 10.40
CA LEU A 337 4.42 -8.15 11.61
C LEU A 337 3.49 -7.71 12.74
N ASN A 338 3.75 -8.05 14.01
CA ASN A 338 2.81 -7.77 15.10
C ASN A 338 3.36 -6.77 16.14
N PHE A 339 2.78 -5.57 16.21
CA PHE A 339 3.10 -4.47 17.11
C PHE A 339 2.08 -4.41 18.27
N VAL A 340 2.01 -5.46 19.09
CA VAL A 340 1.08 -5.58 20.23
C VAL A 340 1.24 -4.44 21.24
N GLY A 341 2.43 -3.87 21.37
CA GLY A 341 2.69 -2.79 22.31
C GLY A 341 2.06 -1.45 21.91
N ALA A 342 1.63 -1.28 20.66
CA ALA A 342 1.10 0.00 20.18
C ALA A 342 -0.34 0.22 20.64
N ASN A 343 -0.61 1.42 21.15
CA ASN A 343 -1.94 1.84 21.58
C ASN A 343 -2.46 3.09 20.83
N VAL A 344 -1.61 3.77 20.06
CA VAL A 344 -1.99 4.90 19.22
C VAL A 344 -1.52 4.66 17.78
N VAL A 345 -2.42 4.87 16.82
CA VAL A 345 -2.11 4.82 15.37
C VAL A 345 -2.38 6.19 14.76
N VAL A 346 -1.40 6.73 14.05
CA VAL A 346 -1.53 7.98 13.32
C VAL A 346 -1.35 7.71 11.83
N LEU A 347 -2.38 7.96 11.04
CA LEU A 347 -2.28 8.01 9.57
C LEU A 347 -1.96 9.44 9.14
N PHE A 348 -0.70 9.74 8.79
CA PHE A 348 -0.28 11.10 8.46
C PHE A 348 -0.75 11.54 7.06
N ASP A 349 -0.61 10.65 6.08
CA ASP A 349 -1.09 10.82 4.71
C ASP A 349 -1.70 9.50 4.19
N PRO A 350 -3.04 9.38 4.21
CA PRO A 350 -3.72 8.17 3.78
C PRO A 350 -3.59 7.95 2.27
N THR A 351 -3.69 6.70 1.84
CA THR A 351 -3.68 6.35 0.42
C THR A 351 -5.02 6.67 -0.25
N TRP A 352 -5.01 6.76 -1.58
CA TRP A 352 -6.23 6.88 -2.40
C TRP A 352 -7.19 5.69 -2.25
N ASN A 353 -6.69 4.54 -1.78
CA ASN A 353 -7.49 3.35 -1.54
C ASN A 353 -7.50 3.04 -0.03
N PRO A 354 -8.53 3.46 0.72
CA PRO A 354 -8.61 3.26 2.17
C PRO A 354 -8.43 1.80 2.63
N ALA A 355 -8.72 0.83 1.76
CA ALA A 355 -8.51 -0.58 2.05
C ALA A 355 -7.02 -0.91 2.29
N ASN A 356 -6.08 -0.22 1.63
CA ASN A 356 -4.66 -0.43 1.84
C ASN A 356 -4.21 0.04 3.23
N ASP A 357 -4.70 1.20 3.67
CA ASP A 357 -4.39 1.75 4.99
C ASP A 357 -4.99 0.87 6.09
N LEU A 358 -6.25 0.48 5.95
CA LEU A 358 -6.91 -0.43 6.89
C LEU A 358 -6.21 -1.78 6.96
N GLN A 359 -5.79 -2.32 5.82
CA GLN A 359 -5.03 -3.56 5.77
C GLN A 359 -3.67 -3.44 6.44
N ALA A 360 -2.95 -2.33 6.26
CA ALA A 360 -1.67 -2.09 6.92
C ALA A 360 -1.84 -1.99 8.44
N ILE A 361 -2.86 -1.25 8.92
CA ILE A 361 -3.19 -1.15 10.34
C ILE A 361 -3.54 -2.53 10.90
N ASP A 362 -4.47 -3.23 10.27
CA ASP A 362 -4.97 -4.53 10.75
C ASP A 362 -3.90 -5.63 10.72
N ARG A 363 -2.88 -5.50 9.87
CA ARG A 363 -1.75 -6.44 9.81
C ARG A 363 -0.70 -6.18 10.87
N LEU A 364 -0.55 -4.93 11.28
CA LEU A 364 0.43 -4.52 12.27
C LEU A 364 -0.10 -4.58 13.68
N LEU A 365 -1.41 -4.39 13.85
CA LEU A 365 -2.09 -4.55 15.12
C LEU A 365 -2.86 -5.87 15.11
N ILE A 366 -2.28 -6.91 15.70
CA ILE A 366 -3.12 -8.01 16.19
C ILE A 366 -3.75 -7.49 17.48
N ILE A 367 -5.01 -7.11 17.35
CA ILE A 367 -5.89 -6.90 18.49
C ILE A 367 -6.42 -8.26 18.91
#